data_AF-A0A534CYP0-F1
#
_entry.id   AF-A0A534CYP0-F1
#
_cell.length_a   1.000
_cell.length_b   1.000
_cell.length_c   1.000
_cell.angle_alpha   90.00
_cell.angle_beta   90.00
_cell.angle_gamma   90.00
#
_symmetry.space_group_name_H-M   'P 1'
#
loop_
_entity.id
_entity.type
_entity.pdbx_description
1 polymer ?
#
loop_
_entity_poly.entity_id
_entity_poly.type
_entity_poly.pdbx_seq_one_letter_code
_entity_poly.pdbx_strand_id
1 'polypeptide(L)' 'TDLRPRHLERIVTRTIAFDELPRAFPAYLEGAVTGRTVVRMA' A
#
# COMPACT_ATOMS: atom_id res chain seq x y z
N THR A 1 6.57 -7.86 20.05
CA THR A 1 5.16 -7.64 19.69
C THR A 1 5.12 -7.14 18.27
N ASP A 2 4.44 -7.88 17.40
CA ASP A 2 4.19 -7.47 16.02
C ASP A 2 3.33 -6.18 16.04
N LEU A 3 3.80 -5.13 15.36
CA LEU A 3 3.13 -3.83 15.29
C LEU A 3 2.03 -3.79 14.22
N ARG A 4 1.69 -4.93 13.62
CA ARG A 4 0.67 -5.02 12.59
C ARG A 4 -0.69 -4.55 13.12
N PRO A 5 -1.29 -3.52 12.51
CA PRO A 5 -2.64 -3.08 12.85
C PRO A 5 -3.65 -4.22 12.66
N ARG A 6 -4.50 -4.43 13.67
CA ARG A 6 -5.52 -5.52 13.70
C ARG A 6 -6.56 -5.48 12.58
N HIS A 7 -6.70 -4.35 11.89
CA HIS A 7 -7.72 -4.13 10.87
C HIS A 7 -7.10 -3.64 9.55
N LEU A 8 -5.87 -4.07 9.26
CA LEU A 8 -5.17 -3.67 8.06
C LEU A 8 -6.05 -3.96 6.82
N GLU A 9 -6.62 -5.16 6.71
CA GLU A 9 -7.54 -5.54 5.63
C GLU A 9 -8.76 -4.61 5.46
N ARG A 10 -9.20 -3.88 6.49
CA ARG A 10 -10.35 -2.97 6.39
C ARG A 10 -9.99 -1.60 5.81
N ILE A 11 -8.71 -1.23 5.84
CA ILE A 11 -8.23 0.08 5.40
C ILE A 11 -7.38 0.00 4.12
N VAL A 12 -7.02 -1.21 3.68
CA VAL A 12 -6.31 -1.42 2.42
C VAL A 12 -7.24 -1.12 1.25
N THR A 13 -6.85 -0.16 0.42
CA THR A 13 -7.54 0.13 -0.84
C THR A 13 -6.94 -0.67 -1.98
N ARG A 14 -5.64 -0.93 -1.91
CA ARG A 14 -4.88 -1.64 -2.95
C ARG A 14 -3.74 -2.43 -2.31
N THR A 15 -3.51 -3.65 -2.78
CA THR A 15 -2.32 -4.43 -2.44
C THR A 15 -1.47 -4.57 -3.69
N ILE A 16 -0.18 -4.26 -3.59
CA ILE A 16 0.79 -4.43 -4.68
C ILE A 16 1.92 -5.35 -4.24
N ALA A 17 2.56 -6.02 -5.20
CA ALA A 17 3.80 -6.74 -4.93
C ALA A 17 4.98 -5.75 -4.83
N PHE A 18 6.07 -6.16 -4.17
CA PHE A 18 7.22 -5.28 -3.90
C PHE A 18 7.88 -4.75 -5.19
N ASP A 19 7.92 -5.55 -6.25
CA ASP A 19 8.40 -5.19 -7.59
C ASP A 19 7.55 -4.09 -8.26
N GLU A 20 6.30 -3.94 -7.83
CA GLU A 20 5.39 -2.92 -8.35
C GLU A 20 5.48 -1.58 -7.60
N LEU A 21 6.18 -1.55 -6.47
CA LEU A 21 6.35 -0.36 -5.63
C LEU A 21 6.90 0.85 -6.41
N PRO A 22 7.97 0.74 -7.22
CA PRO A 22 8.49 1.87 -8.01
C PRO A 22 7.43 2.48 -8.93
N ARG A 23 6.50 1.67 -9.44
CA ARG A 23 5.44 2.10 -10.36
C ARG A 23 4.27 2.77 -9.66
N ALA A 24 4.14 2.62 -8.34
CA ALA A 24 3.08 3.26 -7.57
C ALA A 24 3.40 4.70 -7.17
N PHE A 25 4.68 5.08 -7.04
CA PHE A 25 5.11 6.42 -6.61
C PHE A 25 4.59 7.59 -7.46
N PRO A 26 4.60 7.52 -8.81
CA PRO A 26 4.12 8.64 -9.62
C PRO A 26 2.68 9.03 -9.29
N ALA A 27 1.79 8.05 -9.11
CA ALA A 27 0.40 8.30 -8.74
C ALA A 27 0.24 8.92 -7.34
N TYR A 28 1.18 8.67 -6.41
CA TYR A 28 1.22 9.33 -5.11
C TYR A 28 1.73 10.77 -5.21
N LEU A 29 2.73 11.02 -6.07
CA LEU A 29 3.27 12.37 -6.32
C LEU A 29 2.27 13.27 -7.02
N GLU A 30 1.50 12.72 -7.95
CA GLU A 30 0.43 13.41 -8.68
C GLU A 30 -0.84 13.61 -7.84
N GLY A 31 -0.89 13.07 -6.61
CA GLY A 31 -2.07 13.14 -5.75
C GLY A 31 -3.26 12.33 -6.27
N ALA A 32 -3.04 11.43 -7.24
CA ALA A 32 -4.08 10.60 -7.85
C ALA A 32 -4.50 9.41 -6.96
N VAL A 33 -3.72 9.08 -5.94
CA VAL A 33 -4.03 7.98 -5.00
C VAL A 33 -4.76 8.50 -3.77
N THR A 34 -5.99 8.03 -3.58
CA THR A 34 -6.74 8.18 -2.33
C THR A 34 -6.76 6.85 -1.56
N GLY A 35 -6.46 6.89 -0.26
CA GLY A 35 -6.46 5.71 0.61
C GLY A 35 -5.07 5.15 0.92
N ARG A 36 -4.98 3.82 1.12
CA ARG A 36 -3.76 3.13 1.57
C ARG A 36 -3.40 1.99 0.62
N THR A 37 -2.15 2.00 0.15
CA THR A 37 -1.57 0.88 -0.60
C THR A 37 -0.72 0.04 0.35
N VAL A 38 -0.98 -1.27 0.40
CA VAL A 38 -0.16 -2.22 1.14
C VAL A 38 0.78 -2.93 0.19
N VAL A 39 2.06 -2.96 0.54
CA VAL A 39 3.07 -3.69 -0.19
C VAL A 39 3.21 -5.07 0.45
N ARG A 40 2.99 -6.12 -0.34
CA ARG A 40 3.23 -7.49 0.10
C ARG A 40 4.74 -7.75 0.06
N MET A 41 5.31 -8.06 1.21
CA MET A 41 6.66 -8.60 1.34
C MET A 41 6.56 -10.13 1.32
N ALA A 42 7.35 -10.79 0.47
CA ALA A 42 7.46 -12.25 0.40
C ALA A 42 8.50 -12.76 1.40
#